data_AF-A0A9P1IU37-F1
#
_entry.id   AF-A0A9P1IU37-F1
#
_cell.length_a   1.000
_cell.length_b   1.000
_cell.length_c   1.000
_cell.angle_alpha   90.00
_cell.angle_beta   90.00
_cell.angle_gamma   90.00
#
_symmetry.space_group_name_H-M   'P 1'
#
loop_
_entity.id
_entity.type
_entity.pdbx_description
1 polymer ?
#
loop_
_entity_poly.entity_id
_entity_poly.type
_entity_poly.pdbx_seq_one_letter_code
_entity_poly.pdbx_strand_id
1 'polypeptide(L)'
;MKNCVVRAPRDVISQLSPKSRKIRKSSEERKEKEKVETKLRALIGSNDESSQLELVLAAIAHIRELQAQLNGKENSLPDGLEEYFASCSTSPASSRASTPPTTSNSP
;
A
#
# COMPACT_ATOMS: atom_id res chain seq x y z
N MET A 1 -28.56 18.67 -82.56
CA MET A 1 -29.43 19.29 -81.55
C MET A 1 -28.86 18.97 -80.18
N LYS A 2 -28.60 20.03 -79.40
CA LYS A 2 -28.41 20.09 -77.94
C LYS A 2 -29.17 19.01 -77.17
N ASN A 3 -28.55 18.45 -76.11
CA ASN A 3 -29.09 18.30 -74.75
C ASN A 3 -27.98 17.93 -73.74
N CYS A 4 -27.97 18.67 -72.63
CA CYS A 4 -27.03 18.63 -71.51
C CYS A 4 -27.54 17.75 -70.34
N VAL A 5 -26.69 17.69 -69.30
CA VAL A 5 -26.94 17.41 -67.85
C VAL A 5 -26.75 15.92 -67.49
N VAL A 6 -25.85 15.49 -66.59
CA VAL A 6 -25.75 15.78 -65.12
C VAL A 6 -24.28 15.70 -64.63
N ARG A 7 -23.97 16.43 -63.56
CA ARG A 7 -22.66 16.65 -62.93
C ARG A 7 -22.43 15.71 -61.71
N ALA A 8 -21.17 15.28 -61.53
CA ALA A 8 -20.46 14.97 -60.26
C ALA A 8 -20.76 13.63 -59.52
N PRO A 9 -19.97 13.22 -58.50
CA PRO A 9 -18.50 13.07 -58.44
C PRO A 9 -18.04 11.81 -57.63
N ARG A 10 -16.72 11.58 -57.57
CA ARG A 10 -15.99 10.75 -56.58
C ARG A 10 -16.22 9.25 -56.62
N ASP A 11 -15.21 8.55 -57.14
CA ASP A 11 -14.65 7.37 -56.47
C ASP A 11 -13.15 7.32 -56.73
N VAL A 12 -12.44 8.31 -56.19
CA VAL A 12 -11.06 8.09 -55.76
C VAL A 12 -11.19 7.18 -54.53
N ILE A 13 -11.37 5.88 -54.76
CA ILE A 13 -11.07 4.88 -53.75
C ILE A 13 -9.56 4.94 -53.62
N SER A 14 -9.15 5.89 -52.78
CA SER A 14 -7.83 6.06 -52.25
C SER A 14 -7.36 4.67 -51.85
N GLN A 15 -6.37 4.15 -52.57
CA GLN A 15 -5.58 3.03 -52.10
C GLN A 15 -4.85 3.51 -50.85
N LEU A 16 -5.58 3.56 -49.74
CA LEU A 16 -5.02 3.54 -48.42
C LEU A 16 -4.40 2.15 -48.30
N SER A 17 -3.14 2.08 -48.74
CA SER A 17 -2.18 1.08 -48.32
C SER A 17 -2.53 0.67 -46.88
N PRO A 18 -2.73 -0.63 -46.60
CA PRO A 18 -2.88 -1.10 -45.24
C PRO A 18 -1.53 -0.91 -44.56
N LYS A 19 -1.23 0.34 -44.19
CA LYS A 19 -0.19 0.71 -43.24
C LYS A 19 -0.60 -0.01 -41.97
N SER A 20 0.02 -1.18 -41.81
CA SER A 20 -0.01 -2.06 -40.66
C SER A 20 -0.19 -1.20 -39.43
N ARG A 21 -1.42 -1.14 -38.93
CA ARG A 21 -1.77 -0.48 -37.68
C ARG A 21 -1.25 -1.41 -36.58
N LYS A 22 0.08 -1.51 -36.47
CA LYS A 22 0.75 -2.04 -35.28
C LYS A 22 0.24 -1.15 -34.17
N ILE A 23 -0.68 -1.68 -33.38
CA ILE A 23 -1.14 -1.05 -32.14
C ILE A 23 0.12 -0.96 -31.30
N ARG A 24 0.79 0.19 -31.37
CA ARG A 24 1.92 0.50 -30.51
C ARG A 24 1.32 0.58 -29.13
N LYS A 25 1.51 -0.49 -28.35
CA LYS A 25 1.29 -0.49 -26.90
C LYS A 25 1.78 0.86 -26.37
N SER A 26 0.86 1.67 -25.87
CA SER A 26 1.08 3.11 -25.69
C SER A 26 2.32 3.32 -24.82
N SER A 27 3.18 4.29 -25.15
CA SER A 27 4.35 4.58 -24.30
C SER A 27 3.94 4.88 -22.86
N GLU A 28 2.71 5.38 -22.69
CA GLU A 28 2.08 5.68 -21.42
C GLU A 28 1.75 4.42 -20.61
N GLU A 29 1.31 3.34 -21.28
CA GLU A 29 1.08 2.04 -20.64
C GLU A 29 2.38 1.45 -20.08
N ARG A 30 3.50 1.62 -20.80
CA ARG A 30 4.82 1.17 -20.33
C ARG A 30 5.29 1.96 -19.11
N LYS A 31 5.14 3.29 -19.14
CA LYS A 31 5.48 4.17 -18.02
C LYS A 31 4.66 3.87 -16.78
N GLU A 32 3.35 3.66 -16.95
CA GLU A 32 2.48 3.34 -15.82
C GLU A 32 2.81 1.96 -15.26
N LYS A 33 3.10 0.96 -16.11
CA LYS A 33 3.55 -0.35 -15.64
C LYS A 33 4.81 -0.24 -14.77
N GLU A 34 5.83 0.47 -15.25
CA GLU A 34 7.08 0.68 -14.53
C GLU A 34 6.84 1.36 -13.18
N LYS A 35 6.06 2.44 -13.17
CA LYS A 35 5.70 3.16 -11.94
C LYS A 35 4.95 2.29 -10.93
N VAL A 36 4.02 1.46 -11.38
CA VAL A 36 3.30 0.52 -10.51
C VAL A 36 4.26 -0.50 -9.92
N GLU A 37 5.16 -1.04 -10.74
CA GLU A 37 6.14 -2.03 -10.32
C GLU A 37 7.10 -1.46 -9.28
N THR A 38 7.66 -0.27 -9.51
CA THR A 38 8.54 0.43 -8.55
C THR A 38 7.83 0.71 -7.23
N LYS A 39 6.59 1.21 -7.28
CA LYS A 39 5.81 1.46 -6.06
C LYS A 39 5.53 0.17 -5.29
N LEU A 40 5.19 -0.90 -5.99
CA LEU A 40 4.92 -2.19 -5.37
C LEU A 40 6.17 -2.74 -4.68
N ARG A 41 7.34 -2.67 -5.32
CA ARG A 41 8.64 -3.04 -4.72
C ARG A 41 8.91 -2.27 -3.43
N ALA A 42 8.72 -0.94 -3.47
CA ALA A 42 8.93 -0.08 -2.30
C ALA A 42 7.97 -0.40 -1.14
N LEU A 43 6.71 -0.72 -1.43
CA LEU A 43 5.71 -1.05 -0.41
C LEU A 43 6.01 -2.37 0.31
N ILE A 44 6.47 -3.38 -0.43
CA ILE A 44 6.68 -4.72 0.13
C ILE A 44 8.14 -4.97 0.56
N GLY A 45 9.04 -4.01 0.32
CA GLY A 45 10.47 -4.15 0.59
C GLY A 45 11.17 -5.20 -0.29
N SER A 46 10.68 -5.41 -1.51
CA SER A 46 11.26 -6.42 -2.42
C SER A 46 12.48 -5.89 -3.16
N ASN A 47 13.45 -6.77 -3.43
CA ASN A 47 14.66 -6.47 -4.18
C ASN A 47 14.35 -6.03 -5.62
N ASP A 48 15.12 -5.08 -6.15
CA ASP A 48 14.95 -4.53 -7.50
C ASP A 48 15.19 -5.56 -8.62
N GLU A 49 15.98 -6.59 -8.34
CA GLU A 49 16.30 -7.67 -9.29
C GLU A 49 15.27 -8.81 -9.32
N SER A 50 14.25 -8.78 -8.46
CA SER A 50 13.24 -9.86 -8.43
C SER A 50 12.38 -9.85 -9.69
N SER A 51 12.10 -11.04 -10.22
CA SER A 51 11.24 -11.20 -11.39
C SER A 51 9.82 -10.73 -11.09
N GLN A 52 9.04 -10.40 -12.14
CA GLN A 52 7.65 -9.94 -11.96
C GLN A 52 6.79 -10.98 -11.22
N LEU A 53 7.04 -12.28 -11.44
CA LEU A 53 6.33 -13.34 -10.74
C LEU A 53 6.67 -13.38 -9.25
N GLU A 54 7.96 -13.29 -8.91
CA GLU A 54 8.43 -13.24 -7.52
C GLU A 54 7.89 -12.01 -6.79
N LEU A 55 7.88 -10.85 -7.46
CA LEU A 55 7.31 -9.63 -6.90
C LEU A 55 5.82 -9.81 -6.52
N VAL A 56 5.04 -10.45 -7.39
CA VAL A 56 3.61 -10.71 -7.13
C VAL A 56 3.43 -11.73 -6.00
N LEU A 57 4.22 -12.80 -5.98
CA LEU A 57 4.16 -13.80 -4.91
C LEU A 57 4.54 -13.21 -3.55
N ALA A 58 5.60 -12.38 -3.51
CA ALA A 58 6.00 -11.64 -2.32
C ALA A 58 4.90 -10.69 -1.86
N ALA A 59 4.24 -9.97 -2.78
CA ALA A 59 3.12 -9.10 -2.44
C ALA A 59 1.94 -9.87 -1.85
N ILE A 60 1.62 -11.05 -2.37
CA ILE A 60 0.57 -11.92 -1.82
C ILE A 60 0.93 -12.38 -0.40
N ALA A 61 2.19 -12.79 -0.17
CA ALA A 61 2.66 -13.20 1.16
C ALA A 61 2.54 -12.05 2.16
N HIS A 62 2.98 -10.85 1.77
CA HIS A 62 2.90 -9.66 2.61
C HIS A 62 1.46 -9.29 2.96
N ILE A 63 0.51 -9.36 2.01
CA ILE A 63 -0.91 -9.12 2.28
C ILE A 63 -1.46 -10.12 3.29
N ARG A 64 -1.11 -11.41 3.16
CA ARG A 64 -1.57 -12.44 4.11
C ARG A 64 -1.03 -12.21 5.51
N GLU A 65 0.22 -11.79 5.62
CA GLU A 65 0.83 -11.45 6.90
C GLU A 65 0.16 -10.24 7.54
N LEU A 66 -0.09 -9.16 6.79
CA LEU A 66 -0.84 -8.01 7.28
C LEU A 66 -2.27 -8.39 7.69
N GLN A 67 -2.93 -9.27 6.94
CA GLN A 67 -4.25 -9.79 7.31
C GLN A 67 -4.20 -10.61 8.60
N ALA A 68 -3.14 -11.40 8.81
CA ALA A 68 -2.92 -12.13 10.05
C ALA A 68 -2.71 -11.17 11.23
N GLN A 69 -1.90 -10.11 11.05
CA GLN A 69 -1.69 -9.08 12.09
C GLN A 69 -2.99 -8.33 12.46
N LEU A 70 -3.86 -8.07 11.48
CA LEU A 70 -5.14 -7.39 11.72
C LEU A 70 -6.18 -8.30 12.38
N ASN A 71 -6.19 -9.59 12.02
CA ASN A 71 -7.17 -10.56 12.52
C ASN A 71 -6.71 -11.25 13.82
N GLY A 72 -5.39 -11.28 14.04
CA GLY A 72 -4.73 -11.83 15.20
C GLY A 72 -4.77 -10.85 16.36
N LYS A 73 -5.23 -11.32 17.52
CA LYS A 73 -5.22 -10.59 18.81
C LYS A 73 -3.83 -10.34 19.39
N GLU A 74 -2.78 -10.55 18.59
CA GLU A 74 -1.36 -10.56 18.95
C GLU A 74 -0.73 -9.17 19.25
N ASN A 75 -1.56 -8.14 19.47
CA ASN A 75 -1.17 -7.01 20.31
C ASN A 75 -1.20 -7.34 21.81
N SER A 76 -1.67 -8.53 22.19
CA SER A 76 -1.40 -9.08 23.52
C SER A 76 0.07 -9.50 23.59
N LEU A 77 0.75 -9.00 24.62
CA LEU A 77 2.09 -9.47 25.00
C LEU A 77 2.12 -11.01 24.99
N PRO A 78 3.26 -11.63 24.61
CA PRO A 78 3.37 -13.09 24.69
C PRO A 78 3.09 -13.55 26.12
N ASP A 79 2.40 -14.69 26.26
CA ASP A 79 2.05 -15.28 27.55
C ASP A 79 3.28 -15.31 28.47
N GLY A 80 3.17 -14.67 29.64
CA GLY A 80 4.24 -14.53 30.64
C GLY A 80 4.99 -13.18 30.65
N LEU A 81 4.93 -12.37 29.59
CA LEU A 81 5.54 -11.03 29.59
C LEU A 81 4.68 -10.01 30.36
N GLU A 82 3.35 -10.19 30.37
CA GLU A 82 2.42 -9.41 31.20
C GLU A 82 2.68 -9.64 32.69
N GLU A 83 2.96 -10.89 33.09
CA GLU A 83 3.33 -11.25 34.47
C GLU A 83 4.70 -10.68 34.87
N TYR A 84 5.65 -10.61 33.94
CA TYR A 84 6.93 -9.92 34.17
C TYR A 84 6.73 -8.42 34.45
N PHE A 85 5.96 -7.70 33.64
CA PHE A 85 5.65 -6.29 33.89
C PHE A 85 4.84 -6.08 35.18
N ALA A 86 3.91 -6.99 35.49
CA ALA A 86 3.17 -6.97 36.76
C ALA A 86 4.08 -7.22 37.97
N SER A 87 5.06 -8.12 37.84
CA SER A 87 6.04 -8.43 38.90
C SER A 87 7.06 -7.30 39.12
N CYS A 88 7.38 -6.55 38.07
CA CYS A 88 8.26 -5.37 38.14
C CYS A 88 7.52 -4.12 38.64
N SER A 89 6.18 -4.17 38.69
CA SER A 89 5.36 -3.13 39.32
C SER A 89 5.37 -3.27 40.85
N THR A 90 6.57 -3.33 41.44
CA THR A 90 6.76 -2.94 42.84
C THR A 90 6.63 -1.43 42.90
N SER A 91 5.39 -0.93 42.98
CA SER A 91 5.18 0.33 43.69
C SER A 91 5.85 0.18 45.06
N PRO A 92 6.75 1.08 45.47
CA PRO A 92 6.93 1.28 46.89
C PRO A 92 5.60 1.87 47.37
N ALA A 93 4.67 1.01 47.77
CA ALA A 93 3.78 1.34 48.86
C ALA A 93 4.69 1.53 50.09
N SER A 94 5.34 2.69 50.17
CA SER A 94 5.98 3.15 51.38
C SER A 94 4.86 3.52 52.34
N SER A 95 4.32 2.47 52.96
CA SER A 95 3.78 2.42 54.31
C SER A 95 3.87 3.75 55.06
N ARG A 96 2.71 4.37 55.24
CA ARG A 96 2.23 5.02 56.47
C ARG A 96 3.29 5.15 57.58
N ALA A 97 3.84 6.35 57.74
CA ALA A 97 4.48 6.79 58.98
C ALA A 97 3.66 7.94 59.57
N SER A 98 2.96 7.61 60.67
CA SER A 98 2.63 8.43 61.84
C SER A 98 2.32 9.92 61.67
N THR A 99 1.06 10.26 61.91
CA THR A 99 0.62 11.58 62.40
C THR A 99 1.44 12.02 63.62
N PRO A 100 2.04 13.23 63.65
CA PRO A 100 2.37 13.90 64.90
C PRO A 100 1.18 14.74 65.42
N PRO A 101 1.05 14.93 66.74
CA PRO A 101 -0.10 15.58 67.36
C PRO A 101 -0.09 17.10 67.15
N THR A 102 -1.30 17.65 67.10
CA THR A 102 -1.63 19.08 67.23
C THR A 102 -0.85 19.74 68.37
N THR A 103 -0.28 20.93 68.12
CA THR A 103 -0.14 21.97 69.16
C THR A 103 -0.28 23.34 68.51
N SER A 104 -1.26 24.08 69.02
CA SER A 104 -1.52 25.50 68.82
C SER A 104 -0.37 26.36 69.35
N ASN A 105 -0.07 27.49 68.70
CA ASN A 105 -0.11 28.81 69.34
C ASN A 105 0.34 29.91 68.38
N SER A 106 -0.57 30.85 68.15
CA SER A 106 -0.28 32.24 67.82
C SER A 106 0.29 32.95 69.06
N PRO A 107 1.12 33.98 68.88
CA PRO A 107 0.59 35.34 69.04
C PRO A 107 0.82 36.23 67.81
#